data_AF-A0A2H3JGM5-F1
#
_entry.id   AF-A0A2H3JGM5-F1
#
_cell.length_a   1.000
_cell.length_b   1.000
_cell.length_c   1.000
_cell.angle_alpha   90.00
_cell.angle_beta   90.00
_cell.angle_gamma   90.00
#
_symmetry.space_group_name_H-M   'P 1'
#
loop_
_entity.id
_entity.type
_entity.pdbx_description
1 polymer ?
#
loop_
_entity_poly.entity_id
_entity_poly.type
_entity_poly.pdbx_seq_one_letter_code
_entity_poly.pdbx_strand_id
1 'polypeptide(L)'
;MIKDLNWPGEIRTLDPDATLETSSGSETVLFLSKALSCSDLNQLLHHAGKALRRVRIHLFRSLLGANPHSTQLLPVSDIDLSRNIGLQTLHIEIAGSDAPIPTALLEREETYGVVQRMISSTSPTVLEQISINVGLNKLDPSAPAASPSIMSHVLFALHRAICPPDQPLVPDKYTSMKLVVLRVRNADETSKRQMEADWDRLAPIWFPSFYSRGIINLKVHIKA
;
A
#
# COMPACT_ATOMS: atom_id res chain seq x y z
N MET A 1 12.81 14.71 -14.49
CA MET A 1 11.87 13.58 -14.62
C MET A 1 12.48 12.59 -15.61
N ILE A 2 13.07 11.49 -15.14
CA ILE A 2 13.73 10.51 -16.02
C ILE A 2 12.70 9.41 -16.33
N LYS A 3 12.14 9.43 -17.54
CA LYS A 3 11.08 8.49 -17.96
C LYS A 3 11.60 7.21 -18.65
N ASP A 4 12.87 7.20 -19.08
CA ASP A 4 13.39 6.14 -19.98
C ASP A 4 14.61 5.41 -19.42
N LEU A 5 14.55 4.98 -18.15
CA LEU A 5 15.51 4.02 -17.62
C LEU A 5 14.87 2.63 -17.66
N ASN A 6 15.60 1.66 -18.24
CA ASN A 6 15.13 0.29 -18.44
C ASN A 6 15.19 -0.49 -17.11
N TRP A 7 14.38 -0.06 -16.16
CA TRP A 7 14.36 -0.60 -14.81
C TRP A 7 13.81 -2.03 -14.78
N PRO A 8 14.35 -2.90 -13.90
CA PRO A 8 13.78 -4.19 -13.56
C PRO A 8 12.28 -4.10 -13.27
N GLY A 9 11.53 -5.14 -13.62
CA GLY A 9 10.06 -5.18 -13.49
C GLY A 9 9.56 -4.89 -12.06
N GLU A 10 10.33 -5.29 -11.04
CA GLU A 10 10.03 -4.99 -9.63
C GLU A 10 10.22 -3.52 -9.29
N ILE A 11 11.22 -2.84 -9.87
CA ILE A 11 11.44 -1.41 -9.65
C ILE A 11 10.34 -0.58 -10.31
N ARG A 12 9.69 -1.11 -11.36
CA ARG A 12 8.49 -0.49 -11.96
C ARG A 12 7.29 -0.47 -11.00
N THR A 13 7.30 -1.26 -9.92
CA THR A 13 6.26 -1.22 -8.89
C THR A 13 6.35 0.04 -8.02
N LEU A 14 7.50 0.72 -7.99
CA LEU A 14 7.59 2.06 -7.43
C LEU A 14 7.03 3.09 -8.41
N ASP A 15 6.25 4.03 -7.89
CA ASP A 15 6.09 5.31 -8.55
C ASP A 15 7.37 6.14 -8.32
N PRO A 16 7.84 6.99 -9.26
CA PRO A 16 9.03 7.82 -9.06
C PRO A 16 8.88 8.88 -7.94
N ASP A 17 7.79 8.85 -7.18
CA ASP A 17 7.47 9.78 -6.10
C ASP A 17 8.06 9.28 -4.77
N ALA A 18 9.38 9.13 -4.76
CA ALA A 18 10.17 8.92 -3.55
C ALA A 18 10.89 10.23 -3.21
N THR A 19 10.66 10.76 -2.01
CA THR A 19 11.34 11.98 -1.53
C THR A 19 12.48 11.57 -0.61
N LEU A 20 13.70 11.99 -0.96
CA LEU A 20 14.89 11.82 -0.13
C LEU A 20 15.18 13.11 0.62
N GLU A 21 15.43 13.02 1.92
CA GLU A 21 16.07 14.10 2.65
C GLU A 21 17.58 13.94 2.53
N THR A 22 18.17 14.65 1.55
CA THR A 22 19.62 14.77 1.43
C THR A 22 20.04 16.19 1.77
N SER A 23 21.12 16.32 2.52
CA SER A 23 21.66 17.60 2.96
C SER A 23 22.53 18.27 1.89
N SER A 24 22.82 17.60 0.77
CA SER A 24 23.65 18.11 -0.32
C SER A 24 23.37 17.46 -1.68
N GLY A 25 23.68 18.17 -2.77
CA GLY A 25 23.56 17.65 -4.14
C GLY A 25 24.45 16.43 -4.42
N SER A 26 25.60 16.32 -3.75
CA SER A 26 26.50 15.16 -3.86
C SER A 26 25.89 13.87 -3.32
N GLU A 27 25.09 13.93 -2.25
CA GLU A 27 24.39 12.76 -1.70
C GLU A 27 23.28 12.28 -2.65
N THR A 28 22.59 13.20 -3.32
CA THR A 28 21.61 12.87 -4.36
C THR A 28 22.28 12.17 -5.54
N VAL A 29 23.42 12.67 -6.03
CA VAL A 29 24.17 12.04 -7.14
C VAL A 29 24.68 10.65 -6.74
N LEU A 30 25.14 10.47 -5.51
CA LEU A 30 25.57 9.18 -4.98
C LEU A 30 24.40 8.19 -4.85
N PHE A 31 23.23 8.66 -4.43
CA PHE A 31 22.02 7.82 -4.41
C PHE A 31 21.61 7.41 -5.83
N LEU A 32 21.55 8.34 -6.78
CA LEU A 32 21.16 8.06 -8.16
C LEU A 32 22.14 7.09 -8.85
N SER A 33 23.45 7.24 -8.62
CA SER A 33 24.44 6.30 -9.15
C SER A 33 24.31 4.89 -8.57
N LYS A 34 24.04 4.77 -7.26
CA LYS A 34 23.73 3.46 -6.63
C LYS A 34 22.42 2.88 -7.10
N ALA A 35 21.40 3.72 -7.29
CA ALA A 35 20.10 3.32 -7.80
C ALA A 35 20.23 2.67 -9.18
N LEU A 36 21.01 3.28 -10.08
CA LEU A 36 21.26 2.75 -11.43
C LEU A 36 21.94 1.37 -11.43
N SER A 37 22.66 1.01 -10.36
CA SER A 37 23.28 -0.31 -10.20
C SER A 37 22.40 -1.34 -9.48
N CYS A 38 21.20 -0.97 -9.02
CA CYS A 38 20.33 -1.89 -8.28
C CYS A 38 19.69 -2.91 -9.23
N SER A 39 19.75 -4.19 -8.85
CA SER A 39 19.09 -5.29 -9.57
C SER A 39 17.61 -5.44 -9.21
N ASP A 40 17.23 -5.00 -8.00
CA ASP A 40 15.89 -5.17 -7.44
C ASP A 40 15.50 -4.01 -6.52
N LEU A 41 14.23 -4.04 -6.10
CA LEU A 41 13.62 -3.00 -5.29
C LEU A 41 14.18 -2.94 -3.86
N ASN A 42 14.47 -4.08 -3.25
CA ASN A 42 14.97 -4.12 -1.88
C ASN A 42 16.37 -3.52 -1.78
N GLN A 43 17.22 -3.74 -2.78
CA GLN A 43 18.54 -3.14 -2.86
C GLN A 43 18.46 -1.61 -2.97
N LEU A 44 17.51 -1.10 -3.76
CA LEU A 44 17.25 0.34 -3.88
C LEU A 44 16.76 0.95 -2.56
N LEU A 45 15.78 0.32 -1.91
CA LEU A 45 15.24 0.77 -0.61
C LEU A 45 16.31 0.72 0.48
N HIS A 46 17.16 -0.31 0.47
CA HIS A 46 18.31 -0.43 1.36
C HIS A 46 19.28 0.74 1.19
N HIS A 47 19.60 1.12 -0.06
CA HIS A 47 20.46 2.27 -0.33
C HIS A 47 19.84 3.61 0.05
N ALA A 48 18.51 3.75 -0.10
CA ALA A 48 17.80 4.95 0.35
C ALA A 48 17.88 5.10 1.88
N GLY A 49 17.79 3.99 2.61
CA GLY A 49 17.94 3.94 4.07
C GLY A 49 17.11 5.02 4.78
N LYS A 50 17.73 5.73 5.73
CA LYS A 50 17.10 6.80 6.51
C LYS A 50 16.74 8.05 5.70
N ALA A 51 17.27 8.22 4.50
CA ALA A 51 16.98 9.38 3.67
C ALA A 51 15.58 9.29 3.05
N LEU A 52 15.01 8.08 2.91
CA LEU A 52 13.66 7.89 2.38
C LEU A 52 12.61 8.48 3.33
N ARG A 53 11.89 9.52 2.89
CA ARG A 53 10.79 10.16 3.64
C ARG A 53 9.42 9.74 3.16
N ARG A 54 9.28 9.52 1.86
CA ARG A 54 8.03 9.12 1.22
C ARG A 54 8.27 8.00 0.22
N VAL A 55 7.36 7.03 0.17
CA VAL A 55 7.37 5.98 -0.85
C VAL A 55 5.95 5.66 -1.31
N ARG A 56 5.79 5.36 -2.60
CA ARG A 56 4.55 4.89 -3.22
C ARG A 56 4.79 3.58 -3.96
N ILE A 57 4.03 2.56 -3.61
CA ILE A 57 4.19 1.18 -4.10
C ILE A 57 2.90 0.72 -4.76
N HIS A 58 2.99 0.19 -5.98
CA HIS A 58 1.88 -0.39 -6.73
C HIS A 58 1.98 -1.92 -6.76
N LEU A 59 1.09 -2.61 -6.07
CA LEU A 59 1.18 -4.07 -5.87
C LEU A 59 1.06 -4.89 -7.16
N PHE A 60 0.23 -4.44 -8.10
CA PHE A 60 -0.09 -5.20 -9.32
C PHE A 60 0.55 -4.62 -10.59
N ARG A 61 1.38 -3.58 -10.49
CA ARG A 61 1.92 -2.90 -11.68
C ARG A 61 2.86 -3.79 -12.49
N SER A 62 3.57 -4.70 -11.84
CA SER A 62 4.41 -5.71 -12.49
C SER A 62 3.60 -6.88 -13.08
N LEU A 63 2.33 -7.02 -12.72
CA LEU A 63 1.41 -8.07 -13.21
C LEU A 63 0.54 -7.60 -14.39
N LEU A 64 0.78 -6.39 -14.90
CA LEU A 64 0.13 -5.88 -16.11
C LEU A 64 0.46 -6.79 -17.30
N GLY A 65 -0.52 -7.57 -17.77
CA GLY A 65 -0.38 -8.56 -18.85
C GLY A 65 -0.11 -10.00 -18.40
N ALA A 66 -0.05 -10.26 -17.09
CA ALA A 66 0.06 -11.62 -16.55
C ALA A 66 -1.27 -12.38 -16.64
N ASN A 67 -1.20 -13.72 -16.75
CA ASN A 67 -2.38 -14.57 -16.80
C ASN A 67 -3.21 -14.43 -15.49
N PRO A 68 -4.51 -14.08 -15.55
CA PRO A 68 -5.39 -13.96 -14.38
C PRO A 68 -5.48 -15.23 -13.51
N HIS A 69 -5.27 -16.40 -14.13
CA HIS A 69 -5.24 -17.70 -13.46
C HIS A 69 -3.83 -18.14 -13.07
N SER A 70 -2.82 -17.28 -13.27
CA SER A 70 -1.46 -17.59 -12.84
C SER A 70 -1.42 -17.75 -11.33
N THR A 71 -0.81 -18.85 -10.90
CA THR A 71 -0.46 -19.12 -9.50
C THR A 71 0.84 -18.44 -9.10
N GLN A 72 1.46 -17.65 -9.99
CA GLN A 72 2.63 -16.85 -9.62
C GLN A 72 2.29 -15.97 -8.43
N LEU A 73 3.09 -16.13 -7.38
CA LEU A 73 3.14 -15.24 -6.23
C LEU A 73 3.28 -13.80 -6.70
N LEU A 74 2.67 -12.88 -5.96
CA LEU A 74 2.88 -11.45 -6.16
C LEU A 74 4.40 -11.18 -6.18
N PRO A 75 4.97 -10.65 -7.28
CA PRO A 75 6.42 -10.40 -7.37
C PRO A 75 6.90 -9.34 -6.37
N VAL A 76 5.98 -8.69 -5.65
CA VAL A 76 6.24 -7.69 -4.58
C VAL A 76 6.29 -8.35 -3.20
N SER A 77 6.58 -9.65 -3.13
CA SER A 77 6.28 -10.49 -1.96
C SER A 77 7.02 -10.10 -0.68
N ASP A 78 8.15 -9.40 -0.74
CA ASP A 78 9.00 -9.15 0.43
C ASP A 78 9.64 -7.76 0.43
N ILE A 79 8.85 -6.70 0.24
CA ILE A 79 9.34 -5.33 0.50
C ILE A 79 9.57 -5.16 2.00
N ASP A 80 10.82 -4.94 2.39
CA ASP A 80 11.23 -4.64 3.76
C ASP A 80 11.57 -3.16 3.93
N LEU A 81 10.75 -2.43 4.69
CA LEU A 81 10.94 -1.01 5.01
C LEU A 81 11.64 -0.79 6.36
N SER A 82 12.11 -1.84 7.04
CA SER A 82 12.73 -1.76 8.37
C SER A 82 13.98 -0.88 8.43
N ARG A 83 14.71 -0.80 7.30
CA ARG A 83 15.90 0.05 7.16
C ARG A 83 15.57 1.50 6.81
N ASN A 84 14.34 1.78 6.41
CA ASN A 84 13.87 3.12 6.06
C ASN A 84 13.31 3.83 7.30
N ILE A 85 14.12 3.93 8.35
CA ILE A 85 13.72 4.50 9.64
C ILE A 85 13.32 5.98 9.56
N GLY A 86 13.63 6.67 8.45
CA GLY A 86 13.21 8.03 8.17
C GLY A 86 11.85 8.16 7.47
N LEU A 87 11.21 7.05 7.11
CA LEU A 87 9.98 7.04 6.32
C LEU A 87 8.81 7.62 7.13
N GLN A 88 8.25 8.73 6.62
CA GLN A 88 7.12 9.45 7.21
C GLN A 88 5.81 9.12 6.49
N THR A 89 5.85 8.87 5.19
CA THR A 89 4.64 8.65 4.39
C THR A 89 4.75 7.39 3.53
N LEU A 90 3.83 6.45 3.75
CA LEU A 90 3.67 5.24 2.97
C LEU A 90 2.37 5.28 2.15
N HIS A 91 2.51 5.18 0.83
CA HIS A 91 1.39 5.03 -0.09
C HIS A 91 1.40 3.63 -0.71
N ILE A 92 0.28 2.92 -0.61
CA ILE A 92 0.07 1.59 -1.17
C ILE A 92 -1.06 1.65 -2.18
N GLU A 93 -0.81 1.18 -3.39
CA GLU A 93 -1.79 1.08 -4.46
C GLU A 93 -2.13 -0.37 -4.79
N ILE A 94 -3.36 -0.72 -4.43
CA ILE A 94 -4.01 -1.99 -4.69
C ILE A 94 -4.89 -1.75 -5.92
N ALA A 95 -4.38 -2.16 -7.08
CA ALA A 95 -4.98 -1.94 -8.39
C ALA A 95 -5.03 -0.46 -8.81
N GLY A 96 -4.21 -0.14 -9.81
CA GLY A 96 -4.08 1.21 -10.36
C GLY A 96 -5.20 1.58 -11.34
N SER A 97 -5.20 2.84 -11.78
CA SER A 97 -6.16 3.38 -12.76
C SER A 97 -5.97 2.83 -14.18
N ASP A 98 -4.82 2.20 -14.45
CA ASP A 98 -4.28 2.14 -15.81
C ASP A 98 -4.58 0.81 -16.53
N ALA A 99 -5.07 -0.22 -15.83
CA ALA A 99 -5.49 -1.48 -16.45
C ALA A 99 -6.52 -2.25 -15.61
N PRO A 100 -7.37 -3.08 -16.24
CA PRO A 100 -8.26 -3.99 -15.52
C PRO A 100 -7.43 -5.04 -14.76
N ILE A 101 -7.72 -5.19 -13.48
CA ILE A 101 -7.12 -6.22 -12.63
C ILE A 101 -8.20 -7.27 -12.33
N PRO A 102 -7.92 -8.56 -12.55
CA PRO A 102 -8.87 -9.63 -12.28
C PRO A 102 -9.33 -9.60 -10.82
N THR A 103 -10.64 -9.72 -10.59
CA THR A 103 -11.24 -9.79 -9.24
C THR A 103 -10.59 -10.87 -8.38
N ALA A 104 -10.26 -12.01 -8.98
CA ALA A 104 -9.59 -13.11 -8.30
C ALA A 104 -8.24 -12.73 -7.67
N LEU A 105 -7.52 -11.72 -8.21
CA LEU A 105 -6.29 -11.22 -7.60
C LEU A 105 -6.56 -10.27 -6.42
N LEU A 106 -7.66 -9.53 -6.47
CA LEU A 106 -8.12 -8.67 -5.38
C LEU A 106 -8.67 -9.48 -4.21
N GLU A 107 -9.19 -10.68 -4.45
CA GLU A 107 -9.75 -11.54 -3.39
C GLU A 107 -8.72 -12.44 -2.71
N ARG A 108 -7.50 -12.55 -3.26
CA ARG A 108 -6.42 -13.36 -2.68
C ARG A 108 -5.95 -12.82 -1.33
N GLU A 109 -5.95 -13.66 -0.30
CA GLU A 109 -5.46 -13.32 1.03
C GLU A 109 -3.98 -12.90 0.99
N GLU A 110 -3.18 -13.49 0.10
CA GLU A 110 -1.76 -13.19 -0.05
C GLU A 110 -1.50 -11.71 -0.40
N THR A 111 -2.40 -11.09 -1.17
CA THR A 111 -2.37 -9.65 -1.48
C THR A 111 -2.34 -8.81 -0.21
N TYR A 112 -3.19 -9.16 0.74
CA TYR A 112 -3.36 -8.44 1.97
C TYR A 112 -2.28 -8.81 2.99
N GLY A 113 -1.76 -10.03 2.95
CA GLY A 113 -0.55 -10.42 3.68
C GLY A 113 0.68 -9.61 3.29
N VAL A 114 0.80 -9.23 2.01
CA VAL A 114 1.87 -8.33 1.52
C VAL A 114 1.66 -6.90 2.06
N VAL A 115 0.44 -6.36 2.01
CA VAL A 115 0.10 -5.05 2.61
C VAL A 115 0.44 -5.03 4.11
N GLN A 116 0.03 -6.07 4.83
CA GLN A 116 0.31 -6.23 6.25
C GLN A 116 1.81 -6.18 6.52
N ARG A 117 2.60 -7.01 5.83
CA ARG A 117 4.06 -7.08 6.03
C ARG A 117 4.76 -5.75 5.73
N MET A 118 4.40 -5.08 4.64
CA MET A 118 4.96 -3.76 4.31
C MET A 118 4.72 -2.76 5.44
N ILE A 119 3.48 -2.64 5.91
CA ILE A 119 3.14 -1.72 7.00
C ILE A 119 3.90 -2.15 8.26
N SER A 120 3.84 -3.43 8.66
CA SER A 120 4.49 -3.92 9.87
C SER A 120 6.01 -3.69 9.93
N SER A 121 6.69 -3.68 8.77
CA SER A 121 8.13 -3.46 8.67
C SER A 121 8.56 -1.99 8.89
N THR A 122 7.63 -1.04 8.82
CA THR A 122 7.96 0.39 8.97
C THR A 122 8.31 0.79 10.42
N SER A 123 9.08 1.87 10.54
CA SER A 123 9.43 2.48 11.83
C SER A 123 8.21 3.11 12.52
N PRO A 124 7.81 2.62 13.71
CA PRO A 124 6.58 3.09 14.34
C PRO A 124 6.65 4.50 14.94
N THR A 125 7.85 4.94 15.28
CA THR A 125 8.09 6.24 15.91
C THR A 125 8.24 7.38 14.89
N VAL A 126 8.31 7.08 13.60
CA VAL A 126 8.56 8.07 12.54
C VAL A 126 7.45 8.10 11.49
N LEU A 127 6.78 6.98 11.24
CA LEU A 127 5.71 6.93 10.25
C LEU A 127 4.52 7.79 10.69
N GLU A 128 4.20 8.80 9.88
CA GLU A 128 3.15 9.79 10.16
C GLU A 128 1.88 9.51 9.35
N GLN A 129 2.02 8.92 8.16
CA GLN A 129 0.90 8.72 7.26
C GLN A 129 0.94 7.39 6.51
N ILE A 130 -0.22 6.72 6.50
CA ILE A 130 -0.51 5.57 5.63
C ILE A 130 -1.66 5.94 4.70
N SER A 131 -1.49 5.69 3.41
CA SER A 131 -2.55 5.84 2.41
C SER A 131 -2.67 4.56 1.61
N ILE A 132 -3.81 3.89 1.68
CA ILE A 132 -4.11 2.70 0.88
C ILE A 132 -5.16 3.09 -0.14
N ASN A 133 -4.82 3.00 -1.42
CA ASN A 133 -5.73 3.28 -2.52
C ASN A 133 -6.11 1.96 -3.18
N VAL A 134 -7.41 1.70 -3.32
CA VAL A 134 -7.97 0.52 -3.98
C VAL A 134 -8.72 0.95 -5.24
N GLY A 135 -8.31 0.46 -6.40
CA GLY A 135 -9.01 0.68 -7.67
C GLY A 135 -9.89 -0.52 -8.04
N LEU A 136 -11.20 -0.30 -8.20
CA LEU A 136 -12.16 -1.34 -8.61
C LEU A 136 -12.42 -1.35 -10.13
N ASN A 137 -11.46 -0.85 -10.91
CA ASN A 137 -11.60 -0.66 -12.36
C ASN A 137 -12.10 -1.91 -13.08
N LYS A 138 -13.21 -1.75 -13.83
CA LYS A 138 -13.82 -2.73 -14.76
C LYS A 138 -13.60 -4.17 -14.26
N LEU A 139 -14.21 -4.52 -13.13
CA LEU A 139 -14.64 -5.91 -12.97
C LEU A 139 -15.36 -6.28 -14.26
N ASP A 140 -14.92 -7.37 -14.86
CA ASP A 140 -15.53 -7.92 -16.06
C ASP A 140 -17.06 -7.89 -15.90
N PRO A 141 -17.85 -7.29 -16.81
CA PRO A 141 -19.31 -7.26 -16.69
C PRO A 141 -19.97 -8.65 -16.61
N SER A 142 -19.23 -9.71 -16.95
CA SER A 142 -19.60 -11.12 -16.75
C SER A 142 -19.28 -11.68 -15.36
N ALA A 143 -18.51 -10.98 -14.53
CA ALA A 143 -18.20 -11.40 -13.17
C ALA A 143 -19.44 -11.24 -12.29
N PRO A 144 -19.76 -12.23 -11.43
CA PRO A 144 -20.87 -12.11 -10.49
C PRO A 144 -20.75 -10.79 -9.71
N ALA A 145 -21.87 -10.09 -9.55
CA ALA A 145 -22.00 -8.88 -8.74
C ALA A 145 -21.82 -9.19 -7.24
N ALA A 146 -20.62 -9.63 -6.88
CA ALA A 146 -20.19 -9.90 -5.51
C ALA A 146 -18.67 -9.82 -5.49
N SER A 147 -18.13 -8.77 -4.88
CA SER A 147 -16.95 -8.96 -4.05
C SER A 147 -17.08 -8.10 -2.78
N PRO A 148 -17.87 -8.56 -1.80
CA PRO A 148 -18.11 -7.83 -0.56
C PRO A 148 -16.91 -7.80 0.40
N SER A 149 -15.80 -8.49 0.08
CA SER A 149 -14.74 -8.78 1.06
C SER A 149 -13.52 -7.86 0.98
N ILE A 150 -13.35 -7.07 -0.08
CA ILE A 150 -12.13 -6.26 -0.30
C ILE A 150 -11.90 -5.28 0.86
N MET A 151 -12.94 -4.58 1.33
CA MET A 151 -12.80 -3.64 2.44
C MET A 151 -12.46 -4.35 3.74
N SER A 152 -13.19 -5.42 4.05
CA SER A 152 -12.92 -6.28 5.20
C SER A 152 -11.48 -6.82 5.18
N HIS A 153 -10.95 -7.24 4.03
CA HIS A 153 -9.56 -7.69 3.89
C HIS A 153 -8.53 -6.57 4.09
N VAL A 154 -8.76 -5.38 3.52
CA VAL A 154 -7.88 -4.21 3.72
C VAL A 154 -7.85 -3.83 5.20
N LEU A 155 -9.03 -3.72 5.83
CA LEU A 155 -9.15 -3.39 7.24
C LEU A 155 -8.48 -4.46 8.11
N PHE A 156 -8.60 -5.73 7.76
CA PHE A 156 -8.01 -6.83 8.50
C PHE A 156 -6.47 -6.83 8.40
N ALA A 157 -5.91 -6.64 7.20
CA ALA A 157 -4.47 -6.52 7.03
C ALA A 157 -3.90 -5.28 7.75
N LEU A 158 -4.59 -4.15 7.66
CA LEU A 158 -4.22 -2.93 8.37
C LEU A 158 -4.26 -3.16 9.89
N HIS A 159 -5.30 -3.84 10.39
CA HIS A 159 -5.46 -4.18 11.80
C HIS A 159 -4.31 -5.05 12.28
N ARG A 160 -4.02 -6.16 11.57
CA ARG A 160 -2.89 -7.03 11.93
C ARG A 160 -1.53 -6.34 11.84
N ALA A 161 -1.40 -5.31 11.00
CA ALA A 161 -0.15 -4.59 10.85
C ALA A 161 0.13 -3.61 11.98
N ILE A 162 -0.93 -2.94 12.48
CA ILE A 162 -0.87 -1.91 13.51
C ILE A 162 -1.01 -2.51 14.91
N CYS A 163 -1.83 -3.55 15.05
CA CYS A 163 -2.12 -4.28 16.29
C CYS A 163 -1.59 -5.72 16.15
N PRO A 164 -0.32 -5.99 16.50
CA PRO A 164 0.21 -7.34 16.43
C PRO A 164 -0.62 -8.28 17.33
N PRO A 165 -0.84 -9.54 16.91
CA PRO A 165 -1.64 -10.51 17.66
C PRO A 165 -1.10 -10.79 19.06
N ASP A 166 0.19 -10.54 19.30
CA ASP A 166 0.85 -10.75 20.59
C ASP A 166 0.65 -9.57 21.57
N GLN A 167 0.15 -8.43 21.09
CA GLN A 167 -0.10 -7.22 21.89
C GLN A 167 -1.43 -6.53 21.49
N PRO A 168 -2.57 -7.23 21.58
CA PRO A 168 -3.87 -6.73 21.11
C PRO A 168 -4.41 -5.52 21.88
N LEU A 169 -3.79 -5.17 23.02
CA LEU A 169 -4.23 -4.13 23.95
C LEU A 169 -3.25 -2.97 24.10
N VAL A 170 -2.14 -2.96 23.35
CA VAL A 170 -1.22 -1.80 23.35
C VAL A 170 -1.73 -0.83 22.29
N PRO A 171 -2.29 0.34 22.70
CA PRO A 171 -2.80 1.30 21.77
C PRO A 171 -1.61 1.85 20.99
N ASP A 172 -1.65 1.61 19.70
CA ASP A 172 -0.85 2.33 18.70
C ASP A 172 0.66 2.13 18.84
N LYS A 173 1.13 1.00 18.30
CA LYS A 173 2.55 0.81 17.90
C LYS A 173 3.11 2.09 17.24
N TYR A 174 2.29 2.79 16.47
CA TYR A 174 2.63 4.02 15.73
C TYR A 174 2.32 5.31 16.50
N THR A 175 3.25 5.75 17.34
CA THR A 175 3.10 6.95 18.18
C THR A 175 3.09 8.26 17.39
N SER A 176 3.76 8.31 16.24
CA SER A 176 3.80 9.50 15.37
C SER A 176 2.69 9.56 14.32
N MET A 177 1.78 8.58 14.32
CA MET A 177 0.71 8.50 13.32
C MET A 177 -0.22 9.72 13.41
N LYS A 178 -0.34 10.43 12.29
CA LYS A 178 -1.23 11.60 12.10
C LYS A 178 -2.41 11.28 11.21
N LEU A 179 -2.24 10.38 10.25
CA LEU A 179 -3.27 10.14 9.23
C LEU A 179 -3.19 8.74 8.62
N VAL A 180 -4.31 8.03 8.62
CA VAL A 180 -4.51 6.79 7.89
C VAL A 180 -5.71 6.97 6.96
N VAL A 181 -5.53 6.80 5.66
CA VAL A 181 -6.60 6.98 4.68
C VAL A 181 -6.75 5.74 3.82
N LEU A 182 -7.97 5.21 3.81
CA LEU A 182 -8.42 4.22 2.84
C LEU A 182 -9.20 4.95 1.74
N ARG A 183 -8.74 4.87 0.49
CA ARG A 183 -9.46 5.42 -0.65
C ARG A 183 -9.86 4.31 -1.58
N VAL A 184 -11.14 4.23 -1.91
CA VAL A 184 -11.66 3.32 -2.93
C VAL A 184 -12.13 4.14 -4.12
N ARG A 185 -11.71 3.76 -5.32
CA ARG A 185 -12.09 4.43 -6.57
C ARG A 185 -12.92 3.49 -7.45
N ASN A 186 -13.84 4.09 -8.19
CA ASN A 186 -14.69 3.42 -9.18
C ASN A 186 -15.62 2.35 -8.58
N ALA A 187 -16.07 2.57 -7.34
CA ALA A 187 -17.11 1.74 -6.75
C ALA A 187 -18.46 2.02 -7.43
N ASP A 188 -19.29 0.98 -7.57
CA ASP A 188 -20.73 1.17 -7.76
C ASP A 188 -21.40 1.52 -6.42
N GLU A 189 -22.66 1.96 -6.47
CA GLU A 189 -23.42 2.37 -5.28
C GLU A 189 -23.61 1.25 -4.26
N THR A 190 -23.81 0.01 -4.71
CA THR A 190 -23.99 -1.15 -3.83
C THR A 190 -22.69 -1.46 -3.10
N SER A 191 -21.59 -1.50 -3.84
CA SER A 191 -20.24 -1.67 -3.31
C SER A 191 -19.88 -0.56 -2.32
N LYS A 192 -20.19 0.71 -2.64
CA LYS A 192 -19.98 1.83 -1.71
C LYS A 192 -20.71 1.62 -0.39
N ARG A 193 -22.02 1.36 -0.44
CA ARG A 193 -22.84 1.17 0.78
C ARG A 193 -22.31 0.02 1.64
N GLN A 194 -21.89 -1.07 1.01
CA GLN A 194 -21.32 -2.20 1.74
C GLN A 194 -19.99 -1.82 2.41
N MET A 195 -19.12 -1.09 1.72
CA MET A 195 -17.82 -0.67 2.27
C MET A 195 -17.98 0.34 3.41
N GLU A 196 -18.93 1.25 3.30
CA GLU A 196 -19.30 2.17 4.38
C GLU A 196 -19.87 1.40 5.58
N ALA A 197 -20.74 0.41 5.36
CA ALA A 197 -21.26 -0.44 6.42
C ALA A 197 -20.16 -1.29 7.11
N ASP A 198 -19.24 -1.87 6.33
CA ASP A 198 -18.08 -2.60 6.85
C ASP A 198 -17.19 -1.67 7.70
N TRP A 199 -16.95 -0.45 7.21
CA TRP A 199 -16.17 0.56 7.92
C TRP A 199 -16.82 0.97 9.24
N ASP A 200 -18.10 1.34 9.23
CA ASP A 200 -18.84 1.76 10.42
C ASP A 200 -18.88 0.65 11.47
N ARG A 201 -18.93 -0.61 11.03
CA ARG A 201 -18.92 -1.78 11.92
C ARG A 201 -17.53 -2.06 12.49
N LEU A 202 -16.48 -2.04 11.66
CA LEU A 202 -15.17 -2.62 12.00
C LEU A 202 -14.18 -1.57 12.47
N ALA A 203 -14.14 -0.37 11.87
CA ALA A 203 -13.12 0.63 12.18
C ALA A 203 -13.12 1.09 13.65
N PRO A 204 -14.29 1.32 14.30
CA PRO A 204 -14.31 1.68 15.73
C PRO A 204 -13.82 0.55 16.64
N ILE A 205 -14.02 -0.71 16.24
CA ILE A 205 -13.65 -1.90 17.05
C ILE A 205 -12.17 -2.22 16.88
N TRP A 206 -11.67 -2.18 15.64
CA TRP A 206 -10.29 -2.58 15.31
C TRP A 206 -9.28 -1.45 15.51
N PHE A 207 -9.72 -0.19 15.46
CA PHE A 207 -8.83 0.97 15.60
C PHE A 207 -9.39 2.02 16.56
N PRO A 208 -9.73 1.66 17.81
CA PRO A 208 -10.46 2.56 18.72
C PRO A 208 -9.72 3.88 18.99
N SER A 209 -8.40 3.86 19.14
CA SER A 209 -7.59 5.07 19.34
C SER A 209 -7.56 5.94 18.08
N PHE A 210 -7.31 5.36 16.91
CA PHE A 210 -7.26 6.11 15.67
C PHE A 210 -8.61 6.69 15.26
N TYR A 211 -9.69 5.94 15.51
CA TYR A 211 -11.07 6.34 15.23
C TYR A 211 -11.50 7.49 16.16
N SER A 212 -11.28 7.36 17.47
CA SER A 212 -11.62 8.43 18.43
C SER A 212 -10.83 9.73 18.21
N ARG A 213 -9.58 9.64 17.72
CA ARG A 213 -8.75 10.79 17.33
C ARG A 213 -9.08 11.37 15.94
N GLY A 214 -9.96 10.71 15.17
CA GLY A 214 -10.30 11.12 13.80
C GLY A 214 -9.16 11.02 12.78
N ILE A 215 -8.12 10.21 13.08
CA ILE A 215 -6.94 10.09 12.20
C ILE A 215 -7.09 9.00 11.15
N ILE A 216 -8.03 8.06 11.31
CA ILE A 216 -8.35 7.03 10.30
C ILE A 216 -9.61 7.43 9.52
N ASN A 217 -9.55 7.38 8.18
CA ASN A 217 -10.64 7.84 7.33
C ASN A 217 -10.87 6.93 6.11
N LEU A 218 -12.15 6.73 5.76
CA LEU A 218 -12.58 6.11 4.50
C LEU A 218 -13.04 7.18 3.50
N LYS A 219 -12.62 7.04 2.24
CA LYS A 219 -13.12 7.83 1.11
C LYS A 219 -13.50 6.91 -0.05
N VAL A 220 -14.79 6.79 -0.34
CA VAL A 220 -15.27 5.99 -1.48
C VAL A 220 -15.75 6.91 -2.60
N HIS A 221 -15.18 6.75 -3.79
CA HIS A 221 -15.56 7.50 -4.98
C HIS A 221 -16.36 6.61 -5.92
N ILE A 222 -17.61 7.01 -6.19
CA ILE A 222 -18.48 6.34 -7.15
C ILE A 222 -18.03 6.69 -8.57
N LYS A 223 -18.16 5.73 -9.47
CA LYS A 223 -17.97 5.96 -10.90
C LYS A 223 -19.11 6.84 -11.44
N ALA A 224 -18.77 8.00 -12.00
CA ALA A 224 -19.72 8.84 -12.74
C ALA A 224 -20.12 8.18 -14.08
#